data_AF-A0A5P2X7V4-F1
#
_entry.id   AF-A0A5P2X7V4-F1
#
_cell.length_a   1.000
_cell.length_b   1.000
_cell.length_c   1.000
_cell.angle_alpha   90.00
_cell.angle_beta   90.00
_cell.angle_gamma   90.00
#
_symmetry.space_group_name_H-M   'P 1'
#
loop_
_entity.id
_entity.type
_entity.pdbx_description
1 polymer ?
#
loop_
_entity_poly.entity_id
_entity_poly.type
_entity_poly.pdbx_seq_one_letter_code
_entity_poly.pdbx_strand_id
1 'polypeptide(L)' 'MGIFRRKENAAADEARTDRLLNGVDQAYTARTGHVGGAASPDLDEFEETVLHAVARDPEAPYPPPGHGYPRR' A
#
# COMPACT_ATOMS: atom_id res chain seq x y z
N MET A 1 -12.01 -8.49 -30.29
CA MET A 1 -11.32 -8.94 -29.06
C MET A 1 -10.97 -7.73 -28.21
N GLY A 2 -11.82 -7.37 -27.24
CA GLY A 2 -11.54 -6.28 -26.29
C GLY A 2 -11.09 -6.86 -24.95
N ILE A 3 -9.83 -7.26 -24.87
CA ILE A 3 -9.26 -7.94 -23.71
C ILE A 3 -8.87 -6.89 -22.67
N PHE A 4 -9.72 -6.73 -21.65
CA PHE A 4 -9.47 -6.06 -20.37
C PHE A 4 -8.87 -4.64 -20.38
N ARG A 5 -9.66 -3.63 -20.79
CA ARG A 5 -9.46 -2.27 -20.27
C ARG A 5 -10.18 -2.14 -18.92
N ARG A 6 -9.69 -2.82 -17.88
CA ARG A 6 -10.05 -2.41 -16.51
C ARG A 6 -9.40 -1.06 -16.30
N LYS A 7 -10.21 0.00 -16.35
CA LYS A 7 -9.79 1.34 -15.97
C LYS A 7 -9.50 1.27 -14.47
N GLU A 8 -8.22 1.21 -14.11
CA GLU A 8 -7.85 1.36 -12.70
C GLU A 8 -8.35 2.72 -12.23
N ASN A 9 -8.94 2.73 -11.04
CA ASN A 9 -9.51 3.91 -10.43
C ASN A 9 -8.99 4.02 -9.01
N ALA A 10 -8.86 5.25 -8.52
CA ALA A 10 -8.24 5.54 -7.24
C ALA A 10 -8.88 4.76 -6.08
N ALA A 11 -10.20 4.64 -6.05
CA ALA A 11 -10.91 3.93 -4.99
C ALA A 11 -10.62 2.41 -4.99
N ALA A 12 -10.49 1.79 -6.16
CA ALA A 12 -10.15 0.38 -6.27
C ALA A 12 -8.69 0.10 -5.89
N ASP A 13 -7.79 1.04 -6.14
CA ASP A 13 -6.39 0.95 -5.71
C ASP A 13 -6.25 1.19 -4.21
N GLU A 14 -6.94 2.19 -3.65
CA GLU A 14 -7.00 2.44 -2.21
C GLU A 14 -7.52 1.20 -1.46
N ALA A 15 -8.64 0.63 -1.88
CA ALA A 15 -9.17 -0.59 -1.29
C ALA A 15 -8.24 -1.82 -1.45
N ARG A 16 -7.30 -1.80 -2.40
CA ARG A 16 -6.29 -2.86 -2.59
C ARG A 16 -5.10 -2.62 -1.66
N THR A 17 -4.67 -1.37 -1.53
CA THR A 17 -3.66 -0.92 -0.58
C THR A 17 -4.09 -1.22 0.84
N ASP A 18 -5.33 -0.90 1.22
CA ASP A 18 -5.86 -1.20 2.57
C ASP A 18 -5.83 -2.69 2.88
N ARG A 19 -6.18 -3.53 1.89
CA ARG A 19 -6.09 -5.00 2.04
C ARG A 19 -4.66 -5.48 2.21
N LEU A 20 -3.71 -4.88 1.49
CA LEU A 20 -2.30 -5.18 1.62
C LEU A 20 -1.79 -4.79 3.02
N LEU A 21 -2.05 -3.55 3.45
CA LEU A 21 -1.61 -3.04 4.75
C LEU A 21 -2.19 -3.86 5.91
N ASN A 22 -3.48 -4.19 5.86
CA ASN A 22 -4.10 -5.09 6.84
C ASN A 22 -3.45 -6.47 6.87
N GLY A 23 -3.09 -7.02 5.70
CA GLY A 23 -2.39 -8.31 5.62
C GLY A 23 -0.98 -8.26 6.21
N VAL A 24 -0.25 -7.17 5.96
CA VAL A 24 1.08 -6.93 6.54
C VAL A 24 0.99 -6.83 8.06
N ASP A 25 0.03 -6.07 8.58
CA ASP A 25 -0.17 -5.89 10.03
C ASP A 25 -0.54 -7.22 10.73
N GLN A 26 -1.38 -8.04 10.11
CA GLN A 26 -1.70 -9.39 10.61
C GLN A 26 -0.47 -10.32 10.61
N ALA A 27 0.30 -10.33 9.52
CA ALA A 27 1.51 -11.14 9.43
C ALA A 27 2.57 -10.71 10.45
N TYR A 28 2.70 -9.39 10.66
CA TYR A 28 3.54 -8.81 11.69
C TYR A 28 3.11 -9.28 13.08
N THR A 29 1.83 -9.11 13.42
CA THR A 29 1.24 -9.54 14.68
C THR A 29 1.44 -11.03 14.93
N ALA A 30 1.27 -11.87 13.91
CA ALA A 30 1.48 -13.31 14.02
C ALA A 30 2.94 -13.68 14.30
N ARG A 31 3.91 -12.92 13.76
CA ARG A 31 5.34 -13.15 13.94
C ARG A 31 5.85 -12.67 15.30
N THR A 32 5.41 -11.48 15.74
CA THR A 32 5.97 -10.80 16.92
C THR A 32 5.12 -10.99 18.17
N GLY A 33 3.86 -11.43 18.02
CA GLY A 33 2.87 -11.43 19.10
C GLY A 33 2.39 -10.03 19.51
N HIS A 34 2.89 -8.97 18.85
CA HIS A 34 2.48 -7.58 19.07
C HIS A 34 1.32 -7.23 18.15
N VAL A 35 0.19 -6.85 18.74
CA VAL A 35 -0.95 -6.33 17.96
C VAL A 35 -0.62 -4.89 17.55
N GLY A 36 -0.49 -4.67 16.25
CA GLY A 36 -0.26 -3.34 15.67
C GLY A 36 -1.24 -2.30 16.23
N GLY A 37 -0.71 -1.20 16.74
CA GLY A 37 -1.47 -0.11 17.38
C GLY A 37 -1.29 0.00 18.90
N ALA A 38 -0.82 -1.04 19.58
CA ALA A 38 -0.20 -0.87 20.90
C ALA A 38 1.25 -0.47 20.64
N ALA A 39 1.62 0.76 21.04
CA ALA A 39 2.94 1.34 20.84
C ALA A 39 4.07 0.32 21.09
N SER A 40 4.58 -0.30 20.01
CA SER A 40 6.01 -0.60 19.97
C SER A 40 6.64 0.78 19.95
N PRO A 41 7.43 1.15 20.97
CA PRO A 41 7.91 2.52 21.11
C PRO A 41 8.74 2.98 19.92
N ASP A 42 9.30 2.05 19.14
CA ASP A 42 9.99 2.33 17.89
C ASP A 42 9.60 1.24 16.88
N LEU A 43 9.05 1.64 15.73
CA LEU A 43 9.13 0.81 14.54
C LEU A 43 10.60 0.73 14.15
N ASP A 44 11.10 -0.44 13.77
CA ASP A 44 12.44 -0.49 13.21
C ASP A 44 12.48 0.26 11.86
N GLU A 45 13.68 0.69 11.43
CA GLU A 45 13.84 1.48 10.19
C GLU A 45 13.25 0.76 8.97
N PHE A 46 13.24 -0.57 8.98
CA PHE A 46 12.67 -1.38 7.91
C PHE A 46 11.14 -1.33 7.92
N GLU A 47 10.50 -1.45 9.08
CA GLU A 47 9.05 -1.33 9.27
C GLU A 47 8.55 0.07 8.92
N GLU A 48 9.24 1.11 9.40
CA GLU A 48 8.93 2.51 9.09
C GLU A 48 9.03 2.77 7.58
N THR A 49 10.12 2.30 6.96
CA THR A 49 10.30 2.41 5.50
C THR A 49 9.20 1.69 4.74
N VAL A 50 8.86 0.45 5.13
CA VAL A 50 7.80 -0.29 4.44
C VAL A 50 6.47 0.43 4.60
N LEU A 51 6.05 0.77 5.81
CA LEU A 51 4.77 1.46 6.07
C LEU A 51 4.64 2.79 5.29
N HIS A 52 5.68 3.64 5.33
CA HIS A 52 5.63 4.93 4.65
C HIS A 52 5.86 4.84 3.14
N ALA A 53 6.57 3.83 2.64
CA ALA A 53 6.78 3.65 1.20
C ALA A 53 5.53 3.14 0.46
N VAL A 54 4.65 2.36 1.13
CA VAL A 54 3.39 1.92 0.50
C VAL A 54 2.23 2.90 0.68
N ALA A 55 2.34 3.84 1.61
CA ALA A 55 1.31 4.86 1.80
C ALA A 55 1.27 5.80 0.60
N ARG A 56 0.09 5.95 -0.01
CA ARG A 56 -0.14 6.94 -1.06
C ARG A 56 -0.19 8.35 -0.45
N ASP A 57 0.51 9.29 -1.07
CA ASP A 57 0.28 10.72 -0.83
C ASP A 57 -1.10 11.15 -1.39
N PRO A 58 -2.05 11.62 -0.56
CA PRO A 58 -3.39 12.01 -0.99
C PRO A 58 -3.39 13.24 -1.92
N GLU A 59 -2.36 14.09 -1.85
CA GLU A 59 -2.23 15.27 -2.72
C GLU A 59 -1.64 14.91 -4.10
N ALA A 60 -1.03 13.74 -4.23
CA ALA A 60 -0.45 13.30 -5.50
C ALA A 60 -1.55 12.97 -6.54
N PRO A 61 -1.37 13.45 -7.79
CA PRO A 61 -2.30 13.16 -8.88
C PRO A 61 -2.32 11.67 -9.24
N TYR A 62 -3.51 11.18 -9.58
CA TYR A 62 -3.72 9.80 -10.03
C TYR A 62 -3.77 9.71 -11.57
N PRO A 63 -3.17 8.69 -12.21
CA PRO A 63 -2.36 7.64 -11.59
C PRO A 63 -0.98 8.18 -11.15
N PRO A 64 -0.31 7.52 -10.20
CA PRO A 64 1.04 7.90 -9.77
C PRO A 64 1.99 8.03 -10.96
N PRO A 65 2.99 8.93 -10.91
CA PRO A 65 4.04 8.99 -11.93
C PRO A 65 4.68 7.60 -12.14
N GLY A 66 4.85 7.20 -13.41
CA GLY A 66 5.37 5.87 -13.75
C GLY A 66 4.32 4.75 -13.79
N HIS A 67 3.08 4.97 -13.32
CA HIS A 67 1.95 4.07 -13.54
C HIS A 67 1.30 4.32 -14.91
N GLY A 68 2.03 3.93 -15.95
CA GLY A 68 1.55 3.95 -17.34
C GLY A 68 2.51 3.22 -18.26
N TYR A 69 2.01 2.71 -19.38
CA TYR A 69 2.89 2.17 -20.41
C TYR A 69 3.70 3.31 -21.06
N PRO A 70 4.99 3.07 -21.40
CA PRO A 70 5.77 4.02 -22.18
C PRO A 70 4.98 4.45 -23.41
N ARG A 71 4.79 5.75 -23.58
CA ARG A 71 4.20 6.30 -24.80
C ARG A 71 5.35 6.72 -25.72
N ARG A 72 5.29 6.27 -26.97
CA ARG A 72 6.24 6.63 -28.02
C ARG A 72 6.10 8.10 -28.39
#